data_AF-A0A6C2UG85-F1
#
_entry.id   AF-A0A6C2UG85-F1
#
_cell.length_a   1.000
_cell.length_b   1.000
_cell.length_c   1.000
_cell.angle_alpha   90.00
_cell.angle_beta   90.00
_cell.angle_gamma   90.00
#
_symmetry.space_group_name_H-M   'P 1'
#
loop_
_entity.id
_entity.type
_entity.pdbx_description
1 polymer ?
#
loop_
_entity_poly.entity_id
_entity_poly.type
_entity_poly.pdbx_seq_one_letter_code
_entity_poly.pdbx_strand_id
1 'polypeptide(L)'
;MKNLVYLETSVIGFLTARQSNDLILAGHQASTRSFWESRDRYDLVISDLVVQECEQGDAVRAKLRTEAIDGIPVLDISLEVESLATVLVKKKAVPENSVEDAIHIAVAAVGGVDFIVTWNFKHINNPTMKQIIRNVVVTEGYAMPEICSPEELDEAEL
;
A
#
# COMPACT_ATOMS: atom_id res chain seq x y z
N MET A 1 -4.14 -7.18 20.43
CA MET A 1 -4.61 -6.22 19.41
C MET A 1 -3.97 -6.64 18.11
N LYS A 2 -4.70 -6.60 16.99
CA LYS A 2 -4.12 -6.89 15.68
C LYS A 2 -3.46 -5.61 15.16
N ASN A 3 -2.41 -5.76 14.36
CA ASN A 3 -1.80 -4.62 13.69
C ASN A 3 -2.75 -4.11 12.59
N LEU A 4 -2.86 -2.78 12.47
CA LEU A 4 -3.62 -2.10 11.42
C LEU A 4 -2.76 -2.01 10.16
N VAL A 5 -3.22 -2.61 9.07
CA VAL A 5 -2.44 -2.80 7.84
C VAL A 5 -3.11 -2.11 6.67
N TYR A 6 -2.41 -1.16 6.07
CA TYR A 6 -2.81 -0.51 4.84
C TYR A 6 -2.36 -1.31 3.61
N LEU A 7 -3.32 -1.66 2.74
CA LEU A 7 -3.03 -2.33 1.48
C LEU A 7 -2.91 -1.32 0.35
N GLU A 8 -1.72 -1.23 -0.24
CA GLU A 8 -1.53 -0.50 -1.50
C GLU A 8 -2.00 -1.35 -2.69
N THR A 9 -2.49 -0.68 -3.74
CA THR A 9 -3.22 -1.30 -4.86
C THR A 9 -2.46 -2.43 -5.55
N SER A 10 -1.14 -2.36 -5.63
CA SER A 10 -0.34 -3.43 -6.24
C SER A 10 -0.59 -4.80 -5.58
N VAL A 11 -0.88 -4.85 -4.28
CA VAL A 11 -1.23 -6.10 -3.57
C VAL A 11 -2.51 -6.70 -4.16
N ILE A 12 -3.55 -5.89 -4.35
CA ILE A 12 -4.82 -6.32 -4.96
C ILE A 12 -4.61 -6.72 -6.42
N GLY A 13 -3.73 -6.00 -7.14
CA GLY A 13 -3.32 -6.32 -8.50
C GLY A 13 -2.68 -7.71 -8.60
N PHE A 14 -1.74 -8.03 -7.72
CA PHE A 14 -1.08 -9.34 -7.69
C PHE A 14 -2.00 -10.47 -7.21
N LEU A 15 -2.93 -10.17 -6.29
CA LEU A 15 -3.92 -11.13 -5.80
C LEU A 15 -4.85 -11.63 -6.91
N THR A 16 -5.34 -10.70 -7.74
CA THR A 16 -6.40 -10.95 -8.73
C THR A 16 -5.89 -11.21 -10.14
N ALA A 17 -4.61 -10.96 -10.41
CA ALA A 17 -4.02 -11.21 -11.71
C ALA A 17 -4.00 -12.71 -12.04
N ARG A 18 -4.17 -13.01 -13.33
CA ARG A 18 -3.89 -14.35 -13.88
C ARG A 18 -2.46 -14.74 -13.57
N GLN A 19 -2.24 -16.03 -13.33
CA GLN A 19 -0.91 -16.57 -13.09
C GLN A 19 0.05 -16.13 -14.19
N SER A 20 1.16 -15.53 -13.78
CA SER A 20 2.21 -15.08 -14.70
C SER A 20 3.12 -16.25 -15.09
N ASN A 21 3.65 -16.20 -16.31
CA ASN A 21 4.74 -17.08 -16.75
C ASN A 21 6.12 -16.50 -16.38
N ASP A 22 6.17 -15.22 -16.00
CA ASP A 22 7.38 -14.63 -15.41
C ASP A 22 7.53 -15.13 -13.97
N LEU A 23 8.67 -15.76 -13.68
CA LEU A 23 8.91 -16.42 -12.39
C LEU A 23 8.89 -15.44 -11.21
N ILE A 24 9.40 -14.23 -11.40
CA ILE A 24 9.44 -13.21 -10.33
C ILE A 24 8.02 -12.74 -10.03
N LEU A 25 7.26 -12.40 -11.07
CA LEU A 25 5.86 -11.99 -10.90
C LEU A 25 5.02 -13.13 -10.33
N ALA A 26 5.24 -14.37 -10.76
CA ALA A 26 4.56 -15.54 -10.21
C ALA A 26 4.88 -15.74 -8.71
N GLY A 27 6.11 -15.44 -8.29
CA GLY A 27 6.53 -15.39 -6.89
C GLY A 27 5.72 -14.37 -6.09
N HIS A 28 5.67 -13.10 -6.53
CA HIS A 28 4.88 -12.06 -5.86
C HIS A 28 3.40 -12.43 -5.77
N GLN A 29 2.84 -13.03 -6.83
CA GLN A 29 1.47 -13.55 -6.82
C GLN A 29 1.27 -14.66 -5.76
N ALA A 30 2.25 -15.54 -5.59
CA ALA A 30 2.19 -16.61 -4.59
C ALA A 30 2.29 -16.04 -3.16
N SER A 31 3.26 -15.16 -2.89
CA SER A 31 3.42 -14.49 -1.59
C SER A 31 2.16 -13.68 -1.24
N THR A 32 1.58 -12.97 -2.20
CA THR A 32 0.32 -12.22 -1.98
C THR A 32 -0.84 -13.13 -1.60
N ARG A 33 -0.98 -14.30 -2.24
CA ARG A 33 -2.03 -15.26 -1.89
C ARG A 33 -1.83 -15.87 -0.51
N SER A 34 -0.58 -16.20 -0.14
CA SER A 34 -0.24 -16.68 1.21
C SER A 34 -0.66 -15.66 2.28
N PHE A 35 -0.23 -14.41 2.12
CA PHE A 35 -0.64 -13.30 2.98
C PHE A 35 -2.18 -13.16 3.02
N TRP A 36 -2.85 -13.29 1.88
CA TRP A 36 -4.31 -13.15 1.82
C TRP A 36 -5.05 -14.26 2.57
N GLU A 37 -4.52 -15.48 2.58
CA GLU A 37 -5.05 -16.60 3.37
C GLU A 37 -4.87 -16.38 4.87
N SER A 38 -3.81 -15.68 5.29
CA SER A 38 -3.50 -15.35 6.68
C SER A 38 -4.07 -13.99 7.14
N ARG A 39 -4.77 -13.25 6.26
CA ARG A 39 -5.16 -11.85 6.47
C ARG A 39 -5.98 -11.58 7.73
N ASP A 40 -6.71 -12.56 8.22
CA ASP A 40 -7.53 -12.45 9.44
C ASP A 40 -6.68 -12.20 10.70
N ARG A 41 -5.35 -12.27 10.61
CA ARG A 41 -4.42 -11.84 11.66
C ARG A 41 -4.31 -10.33 11.82
N TYR A 42 -4.72 -9.56 10.81
CA TYR A 42 -4.59 -8.11 10.76
C TYR A 42 -5.95 -7.42 10.72
N ASP A 43 -5.95 -6.15 11.09
CA ASP A 43 -7.07 -5.26 10.78
C ASP A 43 -6.71 -4.55 9.47
N LEU A 44 -7.33 -4.94 8.36
CA LEU A 44 -7.02 -4.41 7.03
C LEU A 44 -7.76 -3.11 6.76
N VAL A 45 -7.08 -2.16 6.12
CA VAL A 45 -7.65 -0.91 5.61
C VAL A 45 -7.13 -0.57 4.22
N ILE A 46 -7.91 0.18 3.47
CA ILE A 46 -7.55 0.76 2.16
C ILE A 46 -7.88 2.25 2.15
N SER A 47 -7.68 2.94 1.03
CA SER A 47 -8.12 4.34 0.85
C SER A 47 -9.03 4.50 -0.37
N ASP A 48 -9.69 5.65 -0.47
CA ASP A 48 -10.44 6.03 -1.68
C ASP A 48 -9.59 5.93 -2.95
N LEU A 49 -8.29 6.22 -2.86
CA LEU A 49 -7.35 6.05 -3.98
C LEU A 49 -7.26 4.59 -4.43
N VAL A 50 -7.14 3.64 -3.48
CA VAL A 50 -7.09 2.20 -3.80
C VAL A 50 -8.38 1.76 -4.48
N VAL A 51 -9.54 2.26 -4.03
CA VAL A 51 -10.82 1.99 -4.69
C VAL A 51 -10.79 2.49 -6.13
N GLN A 52 -10.40 3.74 -6.35
CA GLN A 52 -10.32 4.34 -7.69
C GLN A 52 -9.37 3.57 -8.61
N GLU A 53 -8.18 3.20 -8.14
CA GLU A 53 -7.22 2.44 -8.96
C GLU A 53 -7.70 1.01 -9.23
N CYS A 54 -8.42 0.40 -8.29
CA CYS A 54 -9.02 -0.92 -8.49
C CYS A 54 -10.09 -0.90 -9.60
N GLU A 55 -10.79 0.21 -9.80
CA GLU A 55 -11.80 0.37 -10.85
C GLU A 55 -11.23 0.61 -12.27
N GLN A 56 -9.94 0.97 -12.38
CA GLN A 56 -9.34 1.38 -13.66
C GLN A 56 -8.99 0.21 -14.60
N GLY A 57 -9.00 0.46 -15.91
CA GLY A 57 -8.52 -0.50 -16.92
C GLY A 57 -9.58 -1.48 -17.40
N ASP A 58 -9.19 -2.74 -17.65
CA ASP A 58 -10.09 -3.76 -18.20
C ASP A 58 -11.23 -4.11 -17.22
N ALA A 59 -12.47 -4.04 -17.70
CA ALA A 59 -13.67 -4.19 -16.87
C ALA A 59 -13.74 -5.52 -16.12
N VAL A 60 -13.23 -6.62 -16.71
CA VAL A 60 -13.22 -7.93 -16.04
C VAL A 60 -12.21 -7.93 -14.91
N ARG A 61 -11.03 -7.34 -15.11
CA ARG A 61 -10.00 -7.23 -14.05
C ARG A 61 -10.40 -6.24 -12.96
N ALA A 62 -11.02 -5.12 -13.33
CA ALA A 62 -11.54 -4.15 -12.38
C ALA A 62 -12.61 -4.76 -11.47
N LYS A 63 -13.51 -5.57 -12.04
CA LYS A 63 -14.50 -6.31 -11.27
C LYS A 63 -13.86 -7.26 -10.25
N LEU A 64 -12.84 -8.02 -10.64
CA LEU A 64 -12.15 -8.92 -9.71
C LEU A 64 -11.47 -8.17 -8.55
N ARG A 65 -10.86 -7.01 -8.84
CA ARG A 65 -10.22 -6.19 -7.80
C ARG A 65 -11.23 -5.56 -6.84
N THR A 66 -12.31 -5.01 -7.37
CA THR A 66 -13.39 -4.42 -6.57
C THR A 66 -14.09 -5.46 -5.70
N GLU A 67 -14.32 -6.67 -6.21
CA GLU A 67 -14.82 -7.81 -5.41
C GLU A 67 -13.83 -8.22 -4.30
N ALA A 68 -12.52 -8.16 -4.54
CA ALA A 68 -11.51 -8.54 -3.56
C ALA A 68 -11.40 -7.55 -2.39
N ILE A 69 -11.69 -6.28 -2.60
CA ILE A 69 -11.63 -5.23 -1.57
C ILE A 69 -12.99 -4.96 -0.91
N ASP A 70 -14.05 -5.66 -1.31
CA ASP A 70 -15.38 -5.49 -0.73
C ASP A 70 -15.37 -5.78 0.78
N GLY A 71 -15.99 -4.90 1.54
CA GLY A 71 -16.05 -4.99 3.00
C GLY A 71 -14.78 -4.58 3.75
N ILE A 72 -13.69 -4.21 3.07
CA ILE A 72 -12.50 -3.64 3.73
C ILE A 72 -12.78 -2.16 4.06
N PRO A 73 -12.57 -1.71 5.31
CA PRO A 73 -12.73 -0.31 5.68
C PRO A 73 -11.85 0.63 4.84
N VAL A 74 -12.45 1.75 4.44
CA VAL A 74 -11.82 2.77 3.59
C VAL A 74 -11.46 3.99 4.43
N LEU A 75 -10.22 4.45 4.31
CA LEU A 75 -9.72 5.69 4.88
C LEU A 75 -9.90 6.84 3.88
N ASP A 76 -10.50 7.93 4.37
CA ASP A 76 -10.76 9.14 3.59
C ASP A 76 -9.45 9.88 3.25
N ILE A 77 -9.43 10.53 2.08
CA ILE A 77 -8.36 11.48 1.71
C ILE A 77 -8.72 12.86 2.25
N SER A 78 -8.26 13.15 3.47
CA SER A 78 -8.50 14.44 4.13
C SER A 78 -7.52 15.55 3.70
N LEU A 79 -7.75 16.78 4.15
CA LEU A 79 -6.83 17.90 3.92
C LEU A 79 -5.44 17.65 4.53
N GLU A 80 -5.37 16.96 5.66
CA GLU A 80 -4.12 16.55 6.30
C GLU A 80 -3.34 15.56 5.42
N VAL A 81 -4.05 14.60 4.80
CA VAL A 81 -3.47 13.66 3.84
C VAL A 81 -2.92 14.41 2.63
N GLU A 82 -3.71 15.28 2.01
CA GLU A 82 -3.27 16.08 0.85
C GLU A 82 -2.05 16.95 1.18
N SER A 83 -2.05 17.55 2.38
CA SER A 83 -0.93 18.35 2.86
C SER A 83 0.34 17.52 3.00
N LEU A 84 0.27 16.37 3.67
CA LEU A 84 1.42 15.48 3.85
C LEU A 84 1.93 14.92 2.51
N ALA A 85 1.04 14.51 1.60
CA ALA A 85 1.40 14.04 0.26
C ALA A 85 2.16 15.14 -0.53
N THR A 86 1.69 16.39 -0.45
CA THR A 86 2.35 17.54 -1.07
C THR A 86 3.75 17.77 -0.49
N VAL A 87 3.92 17.62 0.83
CA VAL A 87 5.23 17.75 1.47
C VAL A 87 6.17 16.63 1.03
N LEU A 88 5.71 15.38 0.97
CA LEU A 88 6.50 14.24 0.50
C LEU A 88 7.07 14.48 -0.90
N VAL A 89 6.25 14.97 -1.82
CA VAL A 89 6.69 15.33 -3.18
C VAL A 89 7.68 16.50 -3.15
N LYS A 90 7.35 17.59 -2.45
CA LYS A 90 8.20 18.80 -2.37
C LYS A 90 9.58 18.51 -1.77
N LYS A 91 9.65 17.60 -0.80
CA LYS A 91 10.88 17.15 -0.14
C LYS A 91 11.62 16.07 -0.93
N LYS A 92 11.11 15.67 -2.11
CA LYS A 92 11.66 14.62 -2.97
C LYS A 92 11.71 13.24 -2.27
N ALA A 93 10.83 13.01 -1.30
CA ALA A 93 10.61 11.69 -0.72
C ALA A 93 9.91 10.77 -1.72
N VAL A 94 9.07 11.36 -2.57
CA VAL A 94 8.39 10.72 -3.71
C VAL A 94 8.62 11.58 -4.97
N PRO A 95 8.78 11.01 -6.17
CA PRO A 95 8.98 11.77 -7.40
C PRO A 95 7.75 12.62 -7.76
N GLU A 96 7.97 13.78 -8.39
CA GLU A 96 6.90 14.71 -8.79
C GLU A 96 5.87 14.10 -9.75
N ASN A 97 6.26 13.11 -10.53
CA ASN A 97 5.38 12.41 -11.47
C ASN A 97 4.66 11.20 -10.86
N SER A 98 4.77 10.98 -9.54
CA SER A 98 4.22 9.82 -8.83
C SER A 98 3.44 10.28 -7.59
N VAL A 99 2.56 11.27 -7.75
CA VAL A 99 1.81 11.89 -6.64
C VAL A 99 0.92 10.86 -5.91
N GLU A 100 0.35 9.90 -6.62
CA GLU A 100 -0.47 8.81 -6.06
C GLU A 100 0.31 7.98 -5.02
N ASP A 101 1.61 7.70 -5.27
CA ASP A 101 2.48 7.03 -4.30
C ASP A 101 2.62 7.84 -2.99
N ALA A 102 2.66 9.16 -3.09
CA ALA A 102 2.70 10.03 -1.91
C ALA A 102 1.38 10.02 -1.14
N ILE A 103 0.25 9.88 -1.82
CA ILE A 103 -1.08 9.77 -1.20
C ILE A 103 -1.21 8.46 -0.44
N HIS A 104 -0.78 7.31 -0.99
CA HIS A 104 -0.77 6.03 -0.26
C HIS A 104 -0.03 6.14 1.08
N ILE A 105 1.17 6.71 1.06
CA ILE A 105 1.99 6.92 2.25
C ILE A 105 1.31 7.88 3.23
N ALA A 106 0.76 8.99 2.72
CA ALA A 106 0.15 10.00 3.56
C ALA A 106 -1.13 9.50 4.24
N VAL A 107 -2.01 8.78 3.54
CA VAL A 107 -3.22 8.20 4.12
C VAL A 107 -2.85 7.24 5.26
N ALA A 108 -1.89 6.35 5.00
CA ALA A 108 -1.43 5.39 6.00
C ALA A 108 -0.86 6.09 7.26
N ALA A 109 0.03 7.09 7.08
CA ALA A 109 0.63 7.80 8.20
C ALA A 109 -0.39 8.63 9.00
N VAL A 110 -1.29 9.35 8.33
CA VAL A 110 -2.35 10.14 8.98
C VAL A 110 -3.37 9.23 9.67
N GLY A 111 -3.70 8.10 9.05
CA GLY A 111 -4.59 7.07 9.60
C GLY A 111 -4.00 6.27 10.77
N GLY A 112 -2.73 6.49 11.11
CA GLY A 112 -2.06 5.82 12.23
C GLY A 112 -1.94 4.31 12.02
N VAL A 113 -1.74 3.86 10.78
CA VAL A 113 -1.56 2.43 10.49
C VAL A 113 -0.18 1.96 10.92
N ASP A 114 -0.08 0.67 11.26
CA ASP A 114 1.17 0.07 11.71
C ASP A 114 2.06 -0.32 10.50
N PHE A 115 1.44 -0.81 9.42
CA PHE A 115 2.14 -1.27 8.22
C PHE A 115 1.52 -0.77 6.92
N ILE A 116 2.38 -0.46 5.95
CA ILE A 116 2.01 -0.32 4.54
C ILE A 116 2.52 -1.55 3.80
N VAL A 117 1.61 -2.34 3.23
CA VAL A 117 1.96 -3.51 2.41
C VAL A 117 1.88 -3.14 0.94
N THR A 118 2.99 -3.31 0.23
CA THR A 118 3.14 -2.88 -1.17
C THR A 118 4.17 -3.70 -1.94
N TRP A 119 3.96 -3.87 -3.24
CA TRP A 119 4.97 -4.35 -4.20
C TRP A 119 5.65 -3.22 -4.98
N ASN A 120 5.36 -1.95 -4.68
CA ASN A 120 6.01 -0.80 -5.32
C ASN A 120 7.43 -0.60 -4.75
N PHE A 121 8.37 -1.45 -5.18
CA PHE A 121 9.80 -1.34 -4.86
C PHE A 121 10.49 -0.15 -5.55
N LYS A 122 9.78 0.52 -6.47
CA LYS A 122 10.34 1.63 -7.23
C LYS A 122 10.29 2.92 -6.42
N HIS A 123 9.15 3.22 -5.79
CA HIS A 123 8.90 4.51 -5.15
C HIS A 123 8.50 4.41 -3.68
N ILE A 124 7.82 3.35 -3.24
CA ILE A 124 7.33 3.23 -1.86
C ILE A 124 8.28 2.34 -1.05
N ASN A 125 8.39 1.05 -1.39
CA ASN A 125 9.30 0.09 -0.74
C ASN A 125 10.73 0.14 -1.32
N ASN A 126 11.20 1.33 -1.71
CA ASN A 126 12.58 1.53 -2.16
C ASN A 126 13.48 1.89 -0.96
N PRO A 127 14.57 1.16 -0.68
CA PRO A 127 15.38 1.38 0.54
C PRO A 127 15.87 2.82 0.74
N THR A 128 16.26 3.50 -0.34
CA THR A 128 16.71 4.90 -0.28
C THR A 128 15.54 5.83 0.01
N MET A 129 14.41 5.63 -0.67
CA MET A 129 13.24 6.48 -0.49
C MET A 129 12.57 6.26 0.86
N LYS A 130 12.50 5.02 1.36
CA LYS A 130 11.97 4.69 2.71
C LYS A 130 12.61 5.56 3.79
N GLN A 131 13.92 5.82 3.71
CA GLN A 131 14.60 6.68 4.68
C GLN A 131 14.18 8.15 4.56
N ILE A 132 14.04 8.67 3.34
CA ILE A 132 13.60 10.05 3.11
C ILE A 132 12.14 10.22 3.53
N ILE A 133 11.28 9.29 3.14
CA ILE A 133 9.86 9.21 3.52
C ILE A 133 9.74 9.25 5.05
N ARG A 134 10.41 8.32 5.76
CA ARG A 134 10.39 8.25 7.23
C ARG A 134 10.77 9.58 7.86
N ASN A 135 11.86 10.20 7.40
CA ASN A 135 12.30 11.49 7.92
C ASN A 135 11.27 12.60 7.72
N VAL A 136 10.63 12.65 6.54
CA VAL A 136 9.61 13.65 6.24
C VAL A 136 8.37 13.42 7.09
N VAL A 137 7.82 12.20 7.11
CA VAL A 137 6.60 11.86 7.88
C VAL A 137 6.77 12.18 9.37
N VAL A 138 7.90 11.79 9.97
CA VAL A 138 8.19 12.08 11.39
C VAL A 138 8.39 13.58 11.64
N THR A 139 9.01 14.31 10.71
CA THR A 139 9.18 15.77 10.84
C THR A 139 7.85 16.51 10.80
N GLU A 140 6.89 16.02 10.02
CA GLU A 140 5.52 16.56 9.96
C GLU A 140 4.65 16.10 11.14
N GLY A 141 5.20 15.33 12.09
CA GLY A 141 4.56 14.99 13.36
C GLY A 141 3.75 13.69 13.36
N TYR A 142 3.84 12.89 12.30
CA TYR A 142 3.13 11.62 12.18
C TYR A 142 4.03 10.43 12.56
N ALA A 143 3.43 9.35 13.06
CA ALA A 143 4.12 8.08 13.18
C ALA A 143 4.35 7.50 11.78
N MET A 144 5.54 6.96 11.52
CA MET A 144 5.85 6.31 10.25
C MET A 144 5.44 4.84 10.31
N PRO A 145 4.49 4.38 9.47
CA PRO A 145 4.20 2.95 9.32
C PRO A 145 5.43 2.21 8.77
N GLU A 146 5.63 0.96 9.16
CA GLU A 146 6.68 0.16 8.51
C GLU A 146 6.22 -0.25 7.10
N ILE A 147 7.11 -0.08 6.11
CA ILE A 147 6.82 -0.38 4.71
C ILE A 147 7.45 -1.72 4.36
N CYS A 148 6.61 -2.67 3.95
CA CYS A 148 7.01 -4.03 3.65
C CYS A 148 6.23 -4.60 2.45
N SER A 149 6.76 -5.67 1.85
CA SER A 149 6.02 -6.53 0.93
C SER A 149 5.18 -7.56 1.71
N PRO A 150 4.21 -8.24 1.06
CA PRO A 150 3.47 -9.32 1.70
C PRO A 150 4.35 -10.42 2.30
N GLU A 151 5.45 -10.78 1.64
CA GLU A 151 6.40 -11.80 2.16
C GLU A 151 7.17 -11.30 3.39
N GLU A 152 7.61 -10.04 3.40
CA GLU A 152 8.29 -9.44 4.55
C GLU A 152 7.37 -9.40 5.78
N LEU A 153 6.07 -9.12 5.59
CA LEU A 153 5.11 -9.07 6.68
C LEU A 153 4.78 -10.45 7.26
N ASP A 154 4.62 -11.47 6.40
CA ASP A 154 4.38 -12.85 6.84
C ASP A 154 5.58 -13.40 7.64
N GLU A 155 6.82 -13.06 7.26
CA GLU A 155 8.03 -13.48 7.98
C GLU A 155 8.28 -12.75 9.30
N ALA A 156 7.87 -11.49 9.42
CA ALA A 156 8.09 -10.66 10.61
C ALA A 156 7.36 -11.17 11.88
N GLU A 157 6.45 -12.12 11.72
CA GLU A 157 5.61 -12.65 12.79
C GLU A 157 5.87 -14.14 13.11
N LEU A 158 7.01 -14.69 12.67
CA LEU A 158 7.56 -15.97 13.14
C LEU A 158 8.40 -15.78 14.41
#